data_AF-A0A508B385-F1
#
_entry.id   AF-A0A508B385-F1
#
_cell.length_a   1.000
_cell.length_b   1.000
_cell.length_c   1.000
_cell.angle_alpha   90.00
_cell.angle_beta   90.00
_cell.angle_gamma   90.00
#
_symmetry.space_group_name_H-M   'P 1'
#
loop_
_entity.id
_entity.type
_entity.pdbx_description
1 polymer ?
#
loop_
_entity_poly.entity_id
_entity_poly.type
_entity_poly.pdbx_seq_one_letter_code
_entity_poly.pdbx_strand_id
1 'polypeptide(L)'
;MRILEHHTDPVSGHTYAVIVNPVADTALPTLRYRLIRAISPNWVQEVNTTRSVSRTSGIAIYEEFDCLEEWKDHPRYVRRVDEFKEEAYRLATALIPRSPK
;
A
#
# COMPACT_ATOMS: atom_id res chain seq x y z
N MET A 1 -7.81 6.43 6.18
CA MET A 1 -7.08 5.57 5.24
C MET A 1 -8.03 5.00 4.22
N ARG A 2 -7.61 4.95 2.95
CA ARG A 2 -8.32 4.21 1.89
C ARG A 2 -7.37 3.16 1.30
N ILE A 3 -7.88 1.95 1.10
CA ILE A 3 -7.17 0.86 0.41
C ILE A 3 -7.50 0.98 -1.08
N LEU A 4 -6.49 0.99 -1.93
CA LEU A 4 -6.61 1.08 -3.38
C LEU A 4 -6.46 -0.29 -4.05
N GLU A 5 -5.66 -1.17 -3.47
CA GLU A 5 -5.40 -2.53 -3.95
C GLU A 5 -4.96 -3.40 -2.78
N HIS A 6 -5.29 -4.70 -2.82
CA HIS A 6 -4.98 -5.67 -1.78
C HIS A 6 -4.73 -7.05 -2.40
N HIS A 7 -3.60 -7.67 -2.07
CA HIS A 7 -3.31 -9.06 -2.38
C HIS A 7 -2.74 -9.80 -1.17
N THR A 8 -3.18 -11.02 -0.92
CA THR A 8 -2.63 -11.87 0.14
C THR A 8 -1.85 -13.00 -0.50
N ASP A 9 -0.57 -13.15 -0.11
CA ASP A 9 0.26 -14.27 -0.51
C ASP A 9 -0.31 -15.57 0.11
N PRO A 10 -0.72 -16.56 -0.71
CA PRO A 10 -1.31 -17.79 -0.20
C PRO A 10 -0.32 -18.68 0.56
N VAL A 11 1.00 -18.47 0.39
CA VAL A 11 2.05 -19.27 1.04
C VAL A 11 2.40 -18.70 2.40
N SER A 12 2.74 -17.40 2.47
CA SER A 12 3.16 -16.77 3.72
C SER A 12 2.02 -16.18 4.55
N GLY A 13 0.83 -15.99 3.94
CA GLY A 13 -0.29 -15.28 4.56
C GLY A 13 -0.09 -13.76 4.67
N HIS A 14 1.06 -13.23 4.23
CA HIS A 14 1.32 -11.80 4.22
C HIS A 14 0.40 -11.08 3.23
N THR A 15 -0.09 -9.93 3.62
CA THR A 15 -0.88 -9.06 2.76
C THR A 15 -0.03 -7.92 2.22
N TYR A 16 -0.05 -7.72 0.91
CA TYR A 16 0.54 -6.59 0.23
C TYR A 16 -0.58 -5.66 -0.23
N ALA A 17 -0.51 -4.39 0.15
CA ALA A 17 -1.59 -3.44 -0.12
C ALA A 17 -1.05 -2.09 -0.57
N VAL A 18 -1.79 -1.46 -1.48
CA VAL A 18 -1.60 -0.06 -1.84
C VAL A 18 -2.63 0.76 -1.10
N ILE A 19 -2.18 1.72 -0.30
CA ILE A 19 -3.04 2.58 0.50
C ILE A 19 -2.79 4.05 0.20
N VAL A 20 -3.80 4.87 0.47
CA VAL A 20 -3.69 6.33 0.44
C VAL A 20 -4.24 6.95 1.71
N ASN A 21 -3.54 7.95 2.21
CA ASN A 21 -3.93 8.73 3.39
C ASN A 21 -3.68 10.22 3.16
N PRO A 22 -4.54 11.12 3.66
CA PRO A 22 -4.17 12.52 3.77
C PRO A 22 -2.99 12.67 4.75
N VAL A 23 -2.11 13.61 4.47
CA VAL A 23 -0.98 13.98 5.33
C VAL A 23 -1.40 15.20 6.16
N ALA A 24 -1.37 15.05 7.49
CA ALA A 24 -1.60 16.15 8.40
C ALA A 24 -0.46 17.18 8.31
N ASP A 25 -0.74 18.42 8.71
CA ASP A 25 0.26 19.48 8.89
C ASP A 25 1.06 19.86 7.63
N THR A 26 0.45 19.71 6.46
CA THR A 26 1.01 20.16 5.18
C THR A 26 0.42 21.52 4.77
N ALA A 27 1.23 22.37 4.15
CA ALA A 27 0.79 23.70 3.70
C ALA A 27 -0.29 23.63 2.61
N LEU A 28 -0.31 22.55 1.84
CA LEU A 28 -1.32 22.25 0.81
C LEU A 28 -1.87 20.85 1.04
N PRO A 29 -3.17 20.59 0.73
CA PRO A 29 -3.75 19.25 0.83
C PRO A 29 -2.90 18.21 0.10
N THR A 30 -2.32 17.29 0.87
CA THR A 30 -1.36 16.30 0.38
C THR A 30 -1.86 14.89 0.69
N LEU A 31 -1.77 14.01 -0.29
CA LEU A 31 -2.05 12.58 -0.18
C LEU A 31 -0.74 11.79 -0.18
N ARG A 32 -0.58 10.89 0.77
CA ARG A 32 0.50 9.90 0.82
C ARG A 32 0.01 8.56 0.35
N TYR A 33 0.61 8.08 -0.74
CA TYR A 33 0.41 6.74 -1.28
C TYR A 33 1.52 5.83 -0.77
N ARG A 34 1.20 4.60 -0.38
CA ARG A 34 2.17 3.65 0.15
C ARG A 34 1.89 2.25 -0.37
N LEU A 35 2.96 1.55 -0.73
CA LEU A 35 2.99 0.10 -0.84
C LEU A 35 3.44 -0.48 0.50
N ILE A 36 2.60 -1.32 1.10
CA ILE A 36 2.88 -1.94 2.39
C ILE A 36 2.84 -3.46 2.32
N ARG A 37 3.57 -4.11 3.24
CA ARG A 37 3.36 -5.51 3.62
C ARG A 37 2.84 -5.55 5.06
N ALA A 38 1.72 -6.21 5.27
CA ALA A 38 1.17 -6.54 6.59
C ALA A 38 1.29 -8.04 6.87
N ILE A 39 1.78 -8.39 8.06
CA ILE A 39 1.89 -9.80 8.50
C ILE A 39 0.56 -10.30 9.08
N SER A 40 -0.21 -9.43 9.74
CA SER A 40 -1.49 -9.78 10.35
C SER A 40 -2.64 -9.70 9.34
N PRO A 41 -3.58 -10.67 9.30
CA PRO A 41 -4.80 -10.57 8.51
C PRO A 41 -5.75 -9.46 9.01
N ASN A 42 -5.62 -9.04 10.27
CA ASN A 42 -6.43 -7.98 10.89
C ASN A 42 -5.75 -6.61 10.88
N TRP A 43 -4.70 -6.43 10.08
CA TRP A 43 -3.86 -5.23 10.07
C TRP A 43 -4.66 -3.94 9.90
N VAL A 44 -5.78 -3.93 9.17
CA VAL A 44 -6.63 -2.74 9.00
C VAL A 44 -7.17 -2.26 10.35
N GLN A 45 -7.63 -3.18 11.20
CA GLN A 45 -8.14 -2.87 12.54
C GLN A 45 -7.01 -2.38 13.44
N GLU A 46 -5.84 -3.00 13.34
CA GLU A 46 -4.64 -2.60 14.10
C GLU A 46 -4.19 -1.18 13.72
N VAL A 47 -4.12 -0.87 12.41
CA VAL A 47 -3.81 0.48 11.92
C VAL A 47 -4.78 1.52 12.44
N ASN A 48 -6.08 1.21 12.41
CA ASN A 48 -7.11 2.13 12.89
C ASN A 48 -6.98 2.37 14.41
N THR A 49 -6.59 1.35 15.16
CA THR A 49 -6.37 1.44 16.61
C THR A 49 -5.14 2.26 16.94
N THR A 50 -4.01 1.99 16.28
CA THR A 50 -2.76 2.76 16.43
C THR A 50 -2.85 4.16 15.82
N ARG A 51 -3.85 4.41 14.97
CA ARG A 51 -4.04 5.64 14.18
C ARG A 51 -2.82 6.02 13.34
N SER A 52 -1.98 5.05 12.98
CA SER A 52 -0.76 5.28 12.22
C SER A 52 -0.25 3.97 11.61
N VAL A 53 -0.22 3.91 10.28
CA VAL A 53 0.32 2.76 9.53
C VAL A 53 1.79 2.53 9.89
N SER A 54 2.60 3.59 9.89
CA SER A 54 4.04 3.50 10.15
C SER A 54 4.40 3.07 11.57
N ARG A 55 3.46 3.17 12.52
CA ARG A 55 3.64 2.72 13.91
C ARG A 55 2.95 1.40 14.23
N THR A 56 2.24 0.81 13.26
CA THR A 56 1.54 -0.46 13.46
C THR A 56 2.53 -1.61 13.37
N SER A 57 2.62 -2.43 14.41
CA SER A 57 3.50 -3.60 14.43
C SER A 57 3.15 -4.55 13.29
N GLY A 58 4.16 -5.20 12.71
CA GLY A 58 3.94 -6.14 11.61
C GLY A 58 3.59 -5.50 10.26
N ILE A 59 3.58 -4.16 10.16
CA ILE A 59 3.51 -3.44 8.89
C ILE A 59 4.89 -2.94 8.48
N ALA A 60 5.31 -3.30 7.27
CA ALA A 60 6.46 -2.73 6.59
C ALA A 60 5.98 -1.83 5.44
N ILE A 61 6.56 -0.65 5.31
CA ILE A 61 6.34 0.24 4.16
C ILE A 61 7.51 0.00 3.20
N TYR A 62 7.22 -0.47 2.00
CA TYR A 62 8.25 -0.75 0.99
C TYR A 62 8.57 0.49 0.19
N GLU A 63 7.52 1.22 -0.19
CA GLU A 63 7.67 2.43 -0.97
C GLU A 63 6.54 3.39 -0.64
N GLU A 64 6.84 4.68 -0.67
CA GLU A 64 5.85 5.73 -0.48
C GLU A 64 6.17 6.97 -1.33
N PHE A 65 5.13 7.71 -1.69
CA PHE A 65 5.29 9.04 -2.28
C PHE A 65 4.13 9.95 -1.87
N ASP A 66 4.42 11.25 -1.86
CA ASP A 66 3.46 12.30 -1.60
C ASP A 66 3.03 12.98 -2.91
N CYS A 67 1.76 13.32 -2.98
CA CYS A 67 1.12 13.97 -4.12
C CYS A 67 0.16 15.04 -3.59
N LEU A 68 0.17 16.22 -4.19
CA LEU A 68 -0.88 17.20 -3.93
C LEU A 68 -2.23 16.63 -4.34
N GLU A 69 -3.27 16.85 -3.55
CA GLU A 69 -4.59 16.26 -3.79
C GLU A 69 -5.17 16.69 -5.15
N GLU A 70 -4.92 17.93 -5.58
CA GLU A 70 -5.31 18.44 -6.91
C GLU A 70 -4.62 17.72 -8.07
N TRP A 71 -3.48 17.08 -7.83
CA TRP A 71 -2.71 16.36 -8.86
C TRP A 71 -2.91 14.85 -8.81
N LYS A 72 -3.82 14.35 -7.98
CA LYS A 72 -4.08 12.91 -7.84
C LYS A 72 -4.40 12.20 -9.17
N ASP A 73 -4.99 12.95 -10.11
CA ASP A 73 -5.40 12.46 -11.43
C ASP A 73 -4.38 12.82 -12.54
N HIS A 74 -3.29 13.51 -12.20
CA HIS A 74 -2.24 13.83 -13.16
C HIS A 74 -1.55 12.52 -13.62
N PRO A 75 -1.28 12.34 -14.94
CA PRO A 75 -0.84 11.06 -15.50
C PRO A 75 0.38 10.43 -14.81
N ARG A 76 1.32 11.26 -14.36
CA ARG A 76 2.50 10.82 -13.59
C ARG A 76 2.12 10.07 -12.32
N TYR A 77 1.18 10.59 -11.54
CA TYR A 77 0.80 10.00 -10.26
C TYR A 77 -0.12 8.80 -10.45
N VAL A 78 -1.04 8.86 -11.42
CA VAL A 78 -1.86 7.70 -11.81
C VAL A 78 -0.96 6.52 -12.17
N ARG A 79 -0.01 6.73 -13.10
CA ARG A 79 0.97 5.71 -13.47
C ARG A 79 1.74 5.18 -12.27
N ARG A 80 2.15 6.06 -11.36
CA ARG A 80 2.90 5.66 -10.17
C ARG A 80 2.08 4.80 -9.20
N VAL A 81 0.80 5.10 -9.06
CA VAL A 81 -0.13 4.27 -8.28
C VAL A 81 -0.30 2.91 -8.94
N ASP A 82 -0.43 2.86 -10.26
CA ASP A 82 -0.56 1.58 -10.97
C ASP A 82 0.71 0.73 -10.87
N GLU A 83 1.90 1.34 -10.93
CA GLU A 83 3.17 0.66 -10.62
C GLU A 83 3.17 0.04 -9.21
N PHE A 84 2.61 0.73 -8.20
CA PHE A 84 2.46 0.16 -6.86
C PHE A 84 1.51 -1.04 -6.83
N LYS A 85 0.42 -1.00 -7.60
CA LYS A 85 -0.55 -2.11 -7.66
C LYS A 85 0.06 -3.34 -8.33
N GLU A 86 0.73 -3.14 -9.47
CA GLU A 86 1.46 -4.20 -10.17
C GLU A 86 2.52 -4.83 -9.26
N GLU A 87 3.25 -4.01 -8.51
CA GLU A 87 4.27 -4.48 -7.57
C GLU A 87 3.65 -5.24 -6.38
N ALA A 88 2.53 -4.76 -5.81
CA ALA A 88 1.81 -5.47 -4.76
C ALA A 88 1.38 -6.88 -5.22
N TYR A 89 0.85 -6.98 -6.44
CA TYR A 89 0.47 -8.25 -7.04
C TYR A 89 1.68 -9.16 -7.27
N ARG A 90 2.78 -8.60 -7.80
CA ARG A 90 4.03 -9.34 -8.03
C ARG A 90 4.58 -9.90 -6.73
N LEU A 91 4.59 -9.12 -5.65
CA LEU A 91 5.08 -9.54 -4.34
C LEU A 91 4.20 -10.66 -3.74
N ALA A 92 2.88 -10.55 -3.87
CA ALA A 92 1.96 -11.57 -3.38
C ALA A 92 2.04 -12.89 -4.16
N THR A 93 2.48 -12.87 -5.42
CA THR A 93 2.56 -14.04 -6.29
C THR A 93 3.98 -14.58 -6.48
N ALA A 94 5.00 -13.92 -5.93
CA ALA A 94 6.42 -14.24 -6.17
C ALA A 94 6.82 -15.67 -5.75
N LEU A 95 6.10 -16.26 -4.79
CA LEU A 95 6.37 -17.61 -4.27
C LEU A 95 5.50 -18.70 -4.92
N ILE A 96 4.56 -18.34 -5.80
CA ILE A 96 3.77 -19.32 -6.54
C ILE A 96 4.67 -19.87 -7.65
N PRO A 97 4.98 -21.19 -7.68
CA PRO A 97 5.78 -21.76 -8.75
C PRO A 97 5.08 -21.47 -10.07
N ARG A 98 5.75 -20.75 -10.98
CA ARG A 98 5.27 -20.67 -12.36
C ARG A 98 5.41 -22.06 -12.95
N SER A 99 4.31 -22.79 -13.08
CA SER A 99 4.32 -24.06 -13.81
C SER A 99 4.99 -23.82 -15.17
N PRO A 100 6.04 -24.58 -15.53
CA PRO A 100 6.60 -24.49 -16.86
C PRO A 100 5.49 -24.88 -17.85
N LYS A 101 5.27 -24.01 -18.84
CA LYS A 101 4.43 -24.31 -20.01
C LYS A 101 5.08 -25.39 -20.86
#